data_AF-A0A286UMN3-F1
#
_entry.id   AF-A0A286UMN3-F1
#
_cell.length_a   1.000
_cell.length_b   1.000
_cell.length_c   1.000
_cell.angle_alpha   90.00
_cell.angle_beta   90.00
_cell.angle_gamma   90.00
#
_symmetry.space_group_name_H-M   'P 1'
#
loop_
_entity.id
_entity.type
_entity.pdbx_description
1 polymer ?
#
loop_
_entity_poly.entity_id
_entity_poly.type
_entity_poly.pdbx_seq_one_letter_code
_entity_poly.pdbx_strand_id
1 'polypeptide(L)'
;MFNHAPDAKEPMIPHIPISSPLPIPDASSNSQSRSMVPSKRSALSPVKSYATTPAGTSKVAKEPPRKVQRVDSGPSKAPAPAQNSSSQVHGPPVLRINAAKSLVAIPVRQAMLKTLYETFKNLYSDLLQKSPSLASDHALAQEQEIYEQSSKLTYRNAMISSIATLKKRPKPTSLSHESVGTEGTIKKLREAYDKLRSLSITARKLDPLVMSVEVMEQWGFMIKLPDGPGGSRPHDEGKIRKCERCAKQYVVKGKDEADFCTYHWGRALMSRFNGEKLRVWTCCSQAEADSPEGCTRGPHVFYESLPEELHERHAFTWTREANKNKDSKDTALDVVCLDCEMVYTTGGSRVARVSVIDGSGGKVFDELVKMDEGVGVIDYNTRFSGITEEEYRKKAILPLKQIRQALGNFINSDTIIVGHALENDLKTLRMSTKRFDP
;
A
#
# COMPACT_ATOMS: atom_id res chain seq x y z
N MET A 1 -10.56 -1.88 -2.86
CA MET A 1 -11.47 -1.33 -3.89
C MET A 1 -12.55 -0.53 -3.18
N PHE A 2 -12.64 0.77 -3.46
CA PHE A 2 -13.57 1.69 -2.81
C PHE A 2 -15.01 1.42 -3.27
N ASN A 3 -15.93 1.29 -2.31
CA ASN A 3 -17.37 1.25 -2.58
C ASN A 3 -17.98 2.55 -2.03
N HIS A 4 -18.58 3.35 -2.91
CA HIS A 4 -19.33 4.54 -2.57
C HIS A 4 -20.81 4.16 -2.46
N ALA A 5 -21.29 3.89 -1.25
CA ALA A 5 -22.72 3.82 -0.97
C ALA A 5 -23.12 5.03 -0.11
N PRO A 6 -24.07 5.87 -0.55
CA PRO A 6 -24.46 7.09 0.15
C PRO A 6 -25.36 6.87 1.39
N ASP A 7 -25.75 5.63 1.71
CA ASP A 7 -26.75 5.33 2.75
C ASP A 7 -26.28 4.39 3.88
N ALA A 8 -24.98 4.33 4.17
CA ALA A 8 -24.49 3.59 5.34
C ALA A 8 -24.78 4.41 6.62
N LYS A 9 -25.65 3.88 7.50
CA LYS A 9 -25.87 4.46 8.85
C LYS A 9 -24.54 4.52 9.60
N GLU A 10 -24.17 5.72 10.04
CA GLU A 10 -22.98 5.96 10.87
C GLU A 10 -23.02 5.13 12.17
N PRO A 11 -21.91 4.49 12.57
CA PRO A 11 -21.79 3.96 13.92
C PRO A 11 -21.71 5.12 14.92
N MET A 12 -22.53 5.07 15.97
CA MET A 12 -22.47 6.04 17.07
C MET A 12 -21.11 5.98 17.77
N ILE A 13 -20.34 7.07 17.66
CA ILE A 13 -19.08 7.25 18.38
C ILE A 13 -19.41 7.77 19.80
N PRO A 14 -18.83 7.21 20.89
CA PRO A 14 -19.04 7.72 22.24
C PRO A 14 -18.51 9.14 22.40
N HIS A 15 -19.31 10.04 22.98
CA HIS A 15 -18.88 11.38 23.37
C HIS A 15 -17.79 11.31 24.46
N ILE A 16 -16.60 11.84 24.16
CA ILE A 16 -15.54 12.06 25.14
C ILE A 16 -15.49 13.57 25.45
N PRO A 17 -15.68 13.99 26.71
CA PRO A 17 -15.75 15.41 27.05
C PRO A 17 -14.39 16.11 26.93
N ILE A 18 -14.38 17.25 26.25
CA ILE A 18 -13.25 18.16 26.12
C ILE A 18 -13.12 18.95 27.43
N SER A 19 -11.95 18.86 28.08
CA SER A 19 -11.64 19.70 29.24
C SER A 19 -10.99 21.00 28.75
N SER A 20 -11.58 22.14 29.08
CA SER A 20 -11.05 23.48 28.79
C SER A 20 -9.79 23.78 29.64
N PRO A 21 -8.77 24.45 29.09
CA PRO A 21 -7.57 24.80 29.85
C PRO A 21 -7.80 25.98 30.80
N LEU A 22 -7.22 25.88 32.00
CA LEU A 22 -7.13 26.97 32.98
C LEU A 22 -6.03 27.98 32.60
N PRO A 23 -6.13 29.26 33.04
CA PRO A 23 -5.20 30.32 32.65
C PRO A 23 -3.86 30.24 33.38
N ILE A 24 -2.77 30.61 32.70
CA ILE A 24 -1.41 30.75 33.25
C ILE A 24 -1.16 32.24 33.57
N PRO A 25 -0.52 32.60 34.70
CA PRO A 25 -0.20 33.97 35.04
C PRO A 25 1.11 34.48 34.40
N ASP A 26 1.13 35.79 34.14
CA ASP A 26 2.21 36.57 33.52
C ASP A 26 3.50 36.64 34.35
N ALA A 27 4.64 36.69 33.65
CA ALA A 27 5.90 37.22 34.20
C ALA A 27 6.78 37.87 33.12
N SER A 28 6.70 39.20 33.11
CA SER A 28 7.73 40.23 32.88
C SER A 28 9.09 39.87 32.23
N SER A 29 9.33 40.58 31.12
CA SER A 29 10.58 41.22 30.67
C SER A 29 11.86 41.05 31.50
N ASN A 30 12.96 40.64 30.84
CA ASN A 30 14.12 41.52 30.78
C ASN A 30 14.99 41.27 29.54
N SER A 31 15.47 42.38 29.00
CA SER A 31 16.31 42.49 27.80
C SER A 31 17.77 42.57 28.19
N GLN A 32 18.68 42.00 27.39
CA GLN A 32 19.98 42.60 27.11
C GLN A 32 20.70 41.90 25.95
N SER A 33 21.49 42.69 25.24
CA SER A 33 21.97 42.44 23.88
C SER A 33 23.50 42.51 23.82
N ARG A 34 24.02 41.91 22.73
CA ARG A 34 25.32 42.14 22.04
C ARG A 34 26.60 41.55 22.64
N SER A 35 27.33 40.79 21.82
CA SER A 35 28.50 41.29 21.05
C SER A 35 28.97 40.24 20.04
N MET A 36 29.68 40.70 19.00
CA MET A 36 29.92 40.05 17.71
C MET A 36 31.44 39.99 17.42
N VAL A 37 31.88 38.88 16.78
CA VAL A 37 33.05 38.64 15.87
C VAL A 37 34.52 38.76 16.38
N PRO A 38 35.57 38.24 15.68
CA PRO A 38 35.61 37.33 14.49
C PRO A 38 36.70 36.22 14.41
N SER A 39 36.45 35.28 13.47
CA SER A 39 37.37 34.61 12.52
C SER A 39 38.47 33.63 12.97
N LYS A 40 38.39 32.39 12.44
CA LYS A 40 39.43 31.83 11.52
C LYS A 40 38.92 30.56 10.79
N ARG A 41 39.07 30.58 9.45
CA ARG A 41 38.92 29.43 8.53
C ARG A 41 40.12 28.48 8.64
N SER A 42 39.88 27.19 8.38
CA SER A 42 40.79 26.23 7.74
C SER A 42 39.92 25.07 7.23
N ALA A 43 39.71 24.94 5.93
CA ALA A 43 40.50 24.16 4.96
C ALA A 43 40.07 22.67 4.90
N LEU A 44 39.47 22.32 3.76
CA LEU A 44 39.00 21.00 3.33
C LEU A 44 40.17 20.06 3.01
N SER A 45 39.98 18.76 3.26
CA SER A 45 40.56 17.68 2.43
C SER A 45 39.82 16.35 2.65
N PRO A 46 39.88 15.42 1.67
CA PRO A 46 38.80 14.50 1.33
C PRO A 46 39.05 13.06 1.81
N VAL A 47 37.97 12.29 2.03
CA VAL A 47 38.10 10.84 2.30
C VAL A 47 37.79 10.05 1.04
N LYS A 48 38.77 9.23 0.68
CA LYS A 48 38.88 8.38 -0.50
C LYS A 48 37.97 7.16 -0.42
N SER A 49 37.49 6.81 -1.60
CA SER A 49 37.05 5.51 -2.07
C SER A 49 38.16 4.46 -1.95
N TYR A 50 37.79 3.24 -1.51
CA TYR A 50 38.60 2.05 -1.65
C TYR A 50 38.03 1.17 -2.76
N ALA A 51 38.86 0.94 -3.78
CA ALA A 51 38.73 -0.16 -4.72
C ALA A 51 39.82 -1.17 -4.39
N THR A 52 39.51 -2.47 -4.42
CA THR A 52 40.52 -3.49 -4.74
C THR A 52 39.86 -4.65 -5.49
N THR A 53 40.37 -4.93 -6.68
CA THR A 53 40.21 -6.19 -7.43
C THR A 53 41.13 -7.27 -6.82
N PRO A 54 40.97 -8.54 -7.24
CA PRO A 54 41.95 -9.04 -8.22
C PRO A 54 41.34 -9.93 -9.32
N ALA A 55 42.14 -10.10 -10.37
CA ALA A 55 41.85 -10.75 -11.62
C ALA A 55 42.10 -12.27 -11.61
N GLY A 56 41.45 -12.96 -12.58
CA GLY A 56 42.06 -14.07 -13.31
C GLY A 56 41.45 -15.46 -13.07
N THR A 57 40.64 -15.95 -14.00
CA THR A 57 41.02 -17.04 -14.93
C THR A 57 39.79 -17.59 -15.67
N SER A 58 39.91 -17.64 -17.00
CA SER A 58 38.94 -18.20 -17.93
C SER A 58 38.90 -19.72 -17.84
N LYS A 59 37.72 -20.32 -17.69
CA LYS A 59 37.41 -21.66 -18.20
C LYS A 59 35.98 -21.74 -18.72
N VAL A 60 35.89 -21.89 -20.04
CA VAL A 60 34.74 -22.40 -20.77
C VAL A 60 34.47 -23.83 -20.30
N ALA A 61 33.28 -24.10 -19.78
CA ALA A 61 32.78 -25.44 -19.52
C ALA A 61 31.41 -25.59 -20.20
N LYS A 62 31.36 -26.57 -21.10
CA LYS A 62 30.21 -26.96 -21.93
C LYS A 62 29.06 -27.42 -21.04
N GLU A 63 27.87 -26.85 -21.24
CA GLU A 63 26.62 -27.43 -20.75
C GLU A 63 26.34 -28.75 -21.49
N PRO A 64 26.12 -29.88 -20.79
CA PRO A 64 25.67 -31.12 -21.40
C PRO A 64 24.16 -31.07 -21.69
N PRO A 65 23.68 -31.74 -22.75
CA PRO A 65 22.32 -31.59 -23.24
C PRO A 65 21.29 -32.14 -22.24
N ARG A 66 20.31 -31.32 -21.88
CA ARG A 66 19.21 -31.73 -21.00
C ARG A 66 18.30 -32.69 -21.77
N LYS A 67 18.38 -33.97 -21.41
CA LYS A 67 17.51 -35.07 -21.86
C LYS A 67 16.05 -34.66 -21.82
N VAL A 68 15.40 -34.74 -22.97
CA VAL A 68 13.94 -34.78 -23.11
C VAL A 68 13.47 -36.09 -22.49
N GLN A 69 12.73 -36.01 -21.39
CA GLN A 69 12.16 -37.17 -20.73
C GLN A 69 10.90 -37.60 -21.52
N ARG A 70 11.04 -38.67 -22.31
CA ARG A 70 9.92 -39.47 -22.83
C ARG A 70 9.18 -40.05 -21.63
N VAL A 71 7.89 -39.75 -21.51
CA VAL A 71 6.99 -40.45 -20.60
C VAL A 71 6.20 -41.44 -21.44
N ASP A 72 6.22 -42.70 -21.00
CA ASP A 72 5.60 -43.86 -21.64
C ASP A 72 4.12 -43.67 -21.93
N SER A 73 3.74 -44.01 -23.16
CA SER A 73 2.36 -44.13 -23.63
C SER A 73 1.78 -45.49 -23.24
N GLY A 74 1.14 -45.58 -22.08
CA GLY A 74 0.20 -46.66 -21.70
C GLY A 74 -1.25 -46.17 -21.78
N PRO A 75 -2.25 -47.07 -21.90
CA PRO A 75 -3.31 -46.95 -22.89
C PRO A 75 -4.28 -45.79 -22.63
N SER A 76 -4.44 -44.95 -23.66
CA SER A 76 -5.43 -43.87 -23.70
C SER A 76 -6.84 -44.42 -23.50
N LYS A 77 -7.48 -44.05 -22.39
CA LYS A 77 -8.95 -43.97 -22.35
C LYS A 77 -9.37 -42.87 -23.31
N ALA A 78 -10.31 -43.20 -24.20
CA ALA A 78 -10.85 -42.29 -25.19
C ALA A 78 -11.34 -40.96 -24.56
N PRO A 79 -11.12 -39.81 -25.21
CA PRO A 79 -11.63 -38.53 -24.72
C PRO A 79 -13.17 -38.53 -24.77
N ALA A 80 -13.79 -38.09 -23.68
CA ALA A 80 -15.21 -37.78 -23.65
C ALA A 80 -15.51 -36.63 -24.65
N PRO A 81 -16.63 -36.68 -25.39
CA PRO A 81 -16.91 -35.70 -26.44
C PRO A 81 -17.24 -34.31 -25.87
N ALA A 82 -16.62 -33.27 -26.43
CA ALA A 82 -16.86 -31.86 -26.11
C ALA A 82 -18.33 -31.45 -26.32
N GLN A 83 -18.87 -30.65 -25.39
CA GLN A 83 -20.22 -30.09 -25.45
C GLN A 83 -20.21 -28.78 -26.24
N ASN A 84 -20.99 -28.68 -27.32
CA ASN A 84 -21.14 -27.44 -28.10
C ASN A 84 -22.30 -26.58 -27.55
N SER A 85 -22.11 -25.91 -26.42
CA SER A 85 -22.97 -24.80 -25.97
C SER A 85 -22.56 -23.50 -26.65
N SER A 86 -23.50 -22.74 -27.23
CA SER A 86 -23.19 -21.44 -27.85
C SER A 86 -23.59 -20.29 -26.92
N SER A 87 -22.60 -19.55 -26.44
CA SER A 87 -22.83 -18.23 -25.82
C SER A 87 -23.48 -17.29 -26.83
N GLN A 88 -24.52 -16.57 -26.42
CA GLN A 88 -25.10 -15.51 -27.24
C GLN A 88 -24.58 -14.14 -26.76
N VAL A 89 -24.16 -13.29 -27.69
CA VAL A 89 -23.67 -11.93 -27.41
C VAL A 89 -24.77 -11.09 -26.76
N HIS A 90 -26.03 -11.32 -27.17
CA HIS A 90 -27.21 -10.69 -26.60
C HIS A 90 -28.32 -11.75 -26.45
N GLY A 91 -28.54 -12.22 -25.23
CA GLY A 91 -29.69 -13.08 -24.94
C GLY A 91 -29.41 -14.26 -24.02
N PRO A 92 -30.49 -14.91 -23.53
CA PRO A 92 -30.37 -16.11 -22.73
C PRO A 92 -29.68 -17.22 -23.54
N PRO A 93 -28.67 -17.88 -22.97
CA PRO A 93 -27.94 -18.93 -23.67
C PRO A 93 -28.84 -20.14 -23.95
N VAL A 94 -28.53 -20.87 -25.03
CA VAL A 94 -29.28 -22.05 -25.48
C VAL A 94 -28.42 -23.30 -25.36
N LEU A 95 -28.93 -24.31 -24.65
CA LEU A 95 -28.28 -25.61 -24.50
C LEU A 95 -28.47 -26.44 -25.77
N ARG A 96 -27.39 -26.61 -26.56
CA ARG A 96 -27.36 -27.52 -27.71
C ARG A 96 -26.75 -28.86 -27.30
N ILE A 97 -27.47 -29.59 -26.46
CA ILE A 97 -27.04 -30.89 -25.92
C ILE A 97 -27.99 -31.99 -26.44
N ASN A 98 -27.42 -33.13 -26.85
CA ASN A 98 -28.22 -34.29 -27.22
C ASN A 98 -29.01 -34.79 -26.00
N ALA A 99 -30.34 -34.87 -26.12
CA ALA A 99 -31.24 -35.29 -25.03
C ALA A 99 -30.87 -36.66 -24.43
N ALA A 100 -30.35 -37.59 -25.24
CA ALA A 100 -29.92 -38.91 -24.78
C ALA A 100 -28.70 -38.87 -23.85
N LYS A 101 -27.94 -37.78 -23.87
CA LYS A 101 -26.74 -37.58 -23.03
C LYS A 101 -27.03 -36.79 -21.75
N SER A 102 -28.26 -36.30 -21.56
CA SER A 102 -28.62 -35.48 -20.41
C SER A 102 -29.41 -36.29 -19.39
N LEU A 103 -28.93 -36.31 -18.14
CA LEU A 103 -29.61 -36.97 -17.02
C LEU A 103 -30.89 -36.23 -16.60
N VAL A 104 -30.96 -34.93 -16.94
CA VAL A 104 -32.11 -34.05 -16.69
C VAL A 104 -32.72 -33.64 -18.03
N ALA A 105 -34.06 -33.60 -18.10
CA ALA A 105 -34.76 -33.20 -19.31
C ALA A 105 -34.31 -31.80 -19.79
N ILE A 106 -33.97 -31.69 -21.07
CA ILE A 106 -33.45 -30.46 -21.68
C ILE A 106 -34.38 -29.25 -21.45
N PRO A 107 -35.72 -29.35 -21.56
CA PRO A 107 -36.60 -28.22 -21.26
C PRO A 107 -36.46 -27.68 -19.83
N VAL A 108 -36.22 -28.57 -18.85
CA VAL A 108 -36.03 -28.18 -17.45
C VAL A 108 -34.69 -27.47 -17.28
N ARG A 109 -33.61 -28.00 -17.88
CA ARG A 109 -32.30 -27.35 -17.85
C ARG A 109 -32.36 -25.97 -18.50
N GLN A 110 -32.97 -25.87 -19.67
CA GLN A 110 -33.12 -24.61 -20.41
C GLN A 110 -33.94 -23.57 -19.64
N ALA A 111 -35.01 -23.98 -18.96
CA ALA A 111 -35.81 -23.09 -18.12
C ALA A 111 -34.98 -22.55 -16.94
N MET A 112 -34.25 -23.41 -16.23
CA MET A 112 -33.40 -22.98 -15.11
C MET A 112 -32.23 -22.10 -15.58
N LEU A 113 -31.61 -22.43 -16.72
CA LEU A 113 -30.56 -21.63 -17.34
C LEU A 113 -31.05 -20.22 -17.71
N LYS A 114 -32.27 -20.10 -18.25
CA LYS A 114 -32.89 -18.80 -18.53
C LYS A 114 -33.04 -17.97 -17.25
N THR A 115 -33.53 -18.56 -16.16
CA THR A 115 -33.65 -17.86 -14.86
C THR A 115 -32.30 -17.46 -14.30
N LEU A 116 -31.28 -18.31 -14.44
CA LEU A 116 -29.92 -18.04 -14.02
C LEU A 116 -29.30 -16.86 -14.81
N TYR A 117 -29.50 -16.86 -16.14
CA TYR A 117 -29.10 -15.75 -17.01
C TYR A 117 -29.75 -14.43 -16.61
N GLU A 118 -31.07 -14.39 -16.39
CA GLU A 118 -31.74 -13.15 -15.96
C GLU A 118 -31.21 -12.67 -14.60
N THR A 119 -30.83 -13.59 -13.71
CA THR A 119 -30.22 -13.24 -12.42
C THR A 119 -28.84 -12.62 -12.60
N PHE A 120 -27.98 -13.19 -13.46
CA PHE A 120 -26.68 -12.60 -13.80
C PHE A 120 -26.81 -11.28 -14.54
N LYS A 121 -27.77 -11.16 -15.45
CA LYS A 121 -28.05 -9.92 -16.18
C LYS A 121 -28.41 -8.78 -15.23
N ASN A 122 -29.22 -9.06 -14.21
CA ASN A 122 -29.57 -8.10 -13.17
C ASN A 122 -28.38 -7.77 -12.27
N LEU A 123 -27.53 -8.75 -11.94
CA LEU A 123 -26.32 -8.54 -11.15
C LEU A 123 -25.31 -7.65 -11.90
N TYR A 124 -25.12 -7.87 -13.20
CA TYR A 124 -24.11 -7.20 -14.02
C TYR A 124 -24.63 -5.99 -14.80
N SER A 125 -25.76 -5.37 -14.39
CA SER A 125 -26.41 -4.27 -15.13
C SER A 125 -25.44 -3.20 -15.63
N ASP A 126 -24.46 -2.85 -14.80
CA ASP A 126 -23.53 -1.75 -15.04
C ASP A 126 -22.29 -2.19 -15.84
N LEU A 127 -22.05 -3.50 -15.95
CA LEU A 127 -20.90 -4.09 -16.64
C LEU A 127 -21.23 -4.55 -18.06
N LEU A 128 -22.50 -4.85 -18.35
CA LEU A 128 -22.93 -5.39 -19.65
C LEU A 128 -22.66 -4.45 -20.82
N GLN A 129 -22.58 -3.13 -20.60
CA GLN A 129 -22.17 -2.17 -21.64
C GLN A 129 -20.74 -2.44 -22.13
N LYS A 130 -19.84 -2.84 -21.22
CA LYS A 130 -18.42 -3.12 -21.52
C LYS A 130 -18.19 -4.58 -21.90
N SER A 131 -19.02 -5.49 -21.41
CA SER A 131 -18.89 -6.93 -21.67
C SER A 131 -20.26 -7.59 -21.85
N PRO A 132 -20.85 -7.50 -23.06
CA PRO A 132 -22.23 -7.94 -23.31
C PRO A 132 -22.48 -9.45 -23.11
N SER A 133 -21.51 -10.31 -23.40
CA SER A 133 -21.66 -11.77 -23.28
C SER A 133 -21.52 -12.29 -21.85
N LEU A 134 -21.03 -11.47 -20.90
CA LEU A 134 -20.59 -11.90 -19.57
C LEU A 134 -21.68 -12.66 -18.78
N ALA A 135 -22.92 -12.19 -18.85
CA ALA A 135 -24.04 -12.85 -18.19
C ALA A 135 -24.39 -14.21 -18.83
N SER A 136 -24.27 -14.31 -20.15
CA SER A 136 -24.51 -15.56 -20.90
C SER A 136 -23.42 -16.59 -20.60
N ASP A 137 -22.17 -16.15 -20.63
CA ASP A 137 -20.98 -16.98 -20.36
C ASP A 137 -21.00 -17.53 -18.93
N HIS A 138 -21.24 -16.67 -17.93
CA HIS A 138 -21.31 -17.09 -16.53
C HIS A 138 -22.55 -17.93 -16.22
N ALA A 139 -23.69 -17.69 -16.88
CA ALA A 139 -24.87 -18.54 -16.71
C ALA A 139 -24.63 -19.96 -17.24
N LEU A 140 -24.00 -20.11 -18.41
CA LEU A 140 -23.63 -21.41 -18.96
C LEU A 140 -22.62 -22.13 -18.06
N ALA A 141 -21.55 -21.45 -17.66
CA ALA A 141 -20.52 -22.04 -16.81
C ALA A 141 -21.09 -22.50 -15.45
N GLN A 142 -21.94 -21.68 -14.82
CA GLN A 142 -22.57 -22.00 -13.54
C GLN A 142 -23.59 -23.14 -13.66
N GLU A 143 -24.40 -23.19 -14.73
CA GLU A 143 -25.32 -24.31 -14.97
C GLU A 143 -24.56 -25.62 -15.17
N GLN A 144 -23.46 -25.57 -15.91
CA GLN A 144 -22.60 -26.73 -16.14
C GLN A 144 -21.96 -27.23 -14.84
N GLU A 145 -21.42 -26.32 -14.01
CA GLU A 145 -20.88 -26.66 -12.68
C GLU A 145 -21.93 -27.38 -11.82
N ILE A 146 -23.17 -26.88 -11.81
CA ILE A 146 -24.27 -27.48 -11.05
C ILE A 146 -24.67 -28.83 -11.64
N TYR A 147 -24.73 -28.94 -12.98
CA TYR A 147 -25.10 -30.17 -13.67
C TYR A 147 -24.09 -31.30 -13.38
N GLU A 148 -22.79 -31.01 -13.38
CA GLU A 148 -21.73 -31.97 -13.09
C GLU A 148 -21.77 -32.49 -11.64
N GLN A 149 -22.22 -31.67 -10.70
CA GLN A 149 -22.27 -31.99 -9.26
C GLN A 149 -23.63 -32.51 -8.80
N SER A 150 -24.65 -32.47 -9.66
CA SER A 150 -26.03 -32.83 -9.31
C SER A 150 -26.47 -34.14 -9.93
N SER A 151 -27.42 -34.79 -9.27
CA SER A 151 -28.20 -35.88 -9.82
C SER A 151 -29.50 -35.38 -10.46
N LYS A 152 -30.20 -36.26 -11.18
CA LYS A 152 -31.51 -35.96 -11.81
C LYS A 152 -32.53 -35.33 -10.83
N LEU A 153 -32.53 -35.79 -9.57
CA LEU A 153 -33.49 -35.35 -8.55
C LEU A 153 -33.04 -34.07 -7.83
N THR A 154 -31.73 -33.81 -7.76
CA THR A 154 -31.15 -32.70 -6.97
C THR A 154 -30.89 -31.46 -7.81
N TYR A 155 -30.73 -31.60 -9.13
CA TYR A 155 -30.39 -30.51 -10.05
C TYR A 155 -31.29 -29.27 -9.91
N ARG A 156 -32.61 -29.46 -9.85
CA ARG A 156 -33.55 -28.33 -9.74
C ARG A 156 -33.33 -27.55 -8.44
N ASN A 157 -33.14 -28.25 -7.32
CA ASN A 157 -32.94 -27.64 -6.02
C ASN A 157 -31.56 -26.96 -5.91
N ALA A 158 -30.53 -27.54 -6.51
CA ALA A 158 -29.20 -26.94 -6.61
C ALA A 158 -29.22 -25.64 -7.43
N MET A 159 -29.90 -25.64 -8.58
CA MET A 159 -30.11 -24.43 -9.39
C MET A 159 -30.89 -23.33 -8.64
N ILE A 160 -31.96 -23.69 -7.92
CA ILE A 160 -32.72 -22.73 -7.10
C ILE A 160 -31.83 -22.12 -6.01
N SER A 161 -31.03 -22.95 -5.33
CA SER A 161 -30.12 -22.50 -4.29
C SER A 161 -29.05 -21.56 -4.83
N SER A 162 -28.46 -21.88 -5.99
CA SER A 162 -27.47 -21.02 -6.63
C SER A 162 -28.07 -19.68 -7.06
N ILE A 163 -29.28 -19.68 -7.63
CA ILE A 163 -30.01 -18.44 -7.95
C ILE A 163 -30.25 -17.60 -6.70
N ALA A 164 -30.62 -18.21 -5.57
CA ALA A 164 -30.82 -17.50 -4.32
C ALA A 164 -29.51 -16.89 -3.78
N THR A 165 -28.39 -17.60 -3.89
CA THR A 165 -27.06 -17.09 -3.52
C THR A 165 -26.62 -15.93 -4.42
N LEU A 166 -26.83 -16.04 -5.74
CA LEU A 166 -26.52 -15.00 -6.71
C LEU A 166 -27.29 -13.70 -6.43
N LYS A 167 -28.58 -13.79 -6.09
CA LYS A 167 -29.41 -12.62 -5.75
C LYS A 167 -28.91 -11.86 -4.51
N LYS A 168 -28.16 -12.51 -3.62
CA LYS A 168 -27.60 -11.90 -2.41
C LYS A 168 -26.24 -11.22 -2.65
N ARG A 169 -25.63 -11.38 -3.83
CA ARG A 169 -24.32 -10.79 -4.11
C ARG A 169 -24.41 -9.28 -4.26
N PRO A 170 -23.40 -8.52 -3.78
CA PRO A 170 -23.33 -7.09 -4.04
C PRO A 170 -23.10 -6.84 -5.53
N LYS A 171 -23.73 -5.78 -6.06
CA LYS A 171 -23.58 -5.37 -7.47
C LYS A 171 -22.12 -4.96 -7.77
N PRO A 172 -21.47 -5.56 -8.76
CA PRO A 172 -20.08 -5.27 -9.07
C PRO A 172 -19.91 -3.96 -9.84
N THR A 173 -18.94 -3.16 -9.42
CA THR A 173 -18.57 -1.87 -10.05
C THR A 173 -17.50 -2.00 -11.15
N SER A 174 -16.84 -3.15 -11.23
CA SER A 174 -15.81 -3.46 -12.24
C SER A 174 -15.72 -4.97 -12.51
N LEU A 175 -15.04 -5.36 -13.59
CA LEU A 175 -14.83 -6.78 -13.95
C LEU A 175 -13.98 -7.54 -12.92
N SER A 176 -13.18 -6.85 -12.11
CA SER A 176 -12.35 -7.44 -11.06
C SER A 176 -13.04 -7.53 -9.70
N HIS A 177 -14.30 -7.13 -9.61
CA HIS A 177 -15.06 -7.16 -8.36
C HIS A 177 -15.29 -8.60 -7.87
N GLU A 178 -15.24 -8.83 -6.56
CA GLU A 178 -15.34 -10.15 -5.92
C GLU A 178 -16.62 -10.95 -6.25
N SER A 179 -17.70 -10.25 -6.59
CA SER A 179 -18.99 -10.83 -6.99
C SER A 179 -19.03 -11.40 -8.41
N VAL A 180 -18.05 -11.08 -9.26
CA VAL A 180 -18.02 -11.46 -10.68
C VAL A 180 -17.50 -12.89 -10.83
N GLY A 181 -18.27 -13.71 -11.55
CA GLY A 181 -17.92 -15.10 -11.86
C GLY A 181 -18.92 -16.12 -11.32
N THR A 182 -18.62 -17.40 -11.56
CA THR A 182 -19.38 -18.54 -11.02
C THR A 182 -19.09 -18.75 -9.52
N GLU A 183 -19.94 -19.49 -8.83
CA GLU A 183 -19.70 -19.96 -7.46
C GLU A 183 -18.40 -20.77 -7.37
N GLY A 184 -18.10 -21.62 -8.36
CA GLY A 184 -16.83 -22.34 -8.43
C GLY A 184 -15.62 -21.40 -8.56
N THR A 185 -15.74 -20.35 -9.38
CA THR A 185 -14.66 -19.34 -9.55
C THR A 185 -14.40 -18.58 -8.25
N ILE A 186 -15.46 -18.10 -7.60
CA ILE A 186 -15.37 -17.36 -6.33
C ILE A 186 -14.82 -18.27 -5.23
N LYS A 187 -15.25 -19.54 -5.18
CA LYS A 187 -14.72 -20.52 -4.24
C LYS A 187 -13.23 -20.76 -4.44
N LYS A 188 -12.76 -20.94 -5.68
CA LYS A 188 -11.33 -21.10 -5.98
C LYS A 188 -10.52 -19.86 -5.60
N LEU A 189 -11.03 -18.66 -5.87
CA LEU A 189 -10.39 -17.41 -5.44
C LEU A 189 -10.26 -17.34 -3.92
N ARG A 190 -11.31 -17.74 -3.21
CA ARG A 190 -11.31 -17.81 -1.74
C ARG A 190 -10.33 -18.85 -1.20
N GLU A 191 -10.31 -20.06 -1.77
CA GLU A 191 -9.37 -21.11 -1.38
C GLU A 191 -7.91 -20.72 -1.66
N ALA A 192 -7.64 -20.06 -2.78
CA ALA A 192 -6.32 -19.52 -3.09
C ALA A 192 -5.91 -18.43 -2.08
N TYR A 193 -6.85 -17.56 -1.71
CA TYR A 193 -6.66 -16.56 -0.67
C TYR A 193 -6.38 -17.22 0.71
N ASP A 194 -7.16 -18.23 1.10
CA ASP A 194 -6.98 -18.95 2.37
C ASP A 194 -5.65 -19.71 2.40
N LYS A 195 -5.23 -20.29 1.26
CA LYS A 195 -3.92 -20.92 1.12
C LYS A 195 -2.78 -19.91 1.25
N LEU A 196 -2.90 -18.72 0.66
CA LEU A 196 -1.95 -17.62 0.88
C LEU A 196 -1.95 -17.18 2.34
N ARG A 197 -3.12 -17.08 2.98
CA ARG A 197 -3.24 -16.74 4.39
C ARG A 197 -2.59 -17.76 5.32
N SER A 198 -2.57 -19.04 4.92
CA SER A 198 -1.82 -20.09 5.62
C SER A 198 -0.29 -19.86 5.64
N LEU A 199 0.24 -19.08 4.68
CA LEU A 199 1.65 -18.67 4.63
C LEU A 199 1.92 -17.46 5.54
N SER A 200 1.42 -17.52 6.78
CA SER A 200 1.61 -16.46 7.75
C SER A 200 3.06 -16.37 8.22
N ILE A 201 3.55 -15.13 8.26
CA ILE A 201 4.78 -14.74 8.92
C ILE A 201 4.48 -14.63 10.42
N THR A 202 5.26 -15.34 11.22
CA THR A 202 5.12 -15.37 12.68
C THR A 202 6.37 -14.81 13.33
N ALA A 203 6.27 -14.29 14.55
CA ALA A 203 7.42 -13.73 15.27
C ALA A 203 8.57 -14.74 15.37
N ARG A 204 8.27 -16.02 15.66
CA ARG A 204 9.27 -17.10 15.69
C ARG A 204 10.08 -17.26 14.39
N LYS A 205 9.47 -17.02 13.23
CA LYS A 205 10.19 -17.10 11.94
C LYS A 205 11.06 -15.86 11.69
N LEU A 206 10.68 -14.71 12.26
CA LEU A 206 11.34 -13.43 12.08
C LEU A 206 12.40 -13.13 13.13
N ASP A 207 12.29 -13.65 14.34
CA ASP A 207 13.26 -13.44 15.43
C ASP A 207 14.73 -13.55 14.98
N PRO A 208 15.18 -14.56 14.21
CA PRO A 208 16.57 -14.64 13.78
C PRO A 208 16.97 -13.58 12.74
N LEU A 209 16.01 -12.82 12.19
CA LEU A 209 16.20 -11.76 11.19
C LEU A 209 16.03 -10.36 11.79
N VAL A 210 15.67 -10.25 13.07
CA VAL A 210 15.55 -8.97 13.76
C VAL A 210 16.94 -8.34 13.88
N MET A 211 17.05 -7.06 13.51
CA MET A 211 18.29 -6.31 13.61
C MET A 211 18.67 -6.08 15.08
N SER A 212 19.95 -6.20 15.40
CA SER A 212 20.44 -5.78 16.72
C SER A 212 20.37 -4.26 16.87
N VAL A 213 20.45 -3.76 18.11
CA VAL A 213 20.37 -2.32 18.40
C VAL A 213 21.50 -1.54 17.72
N GLU A 214 22.70 -2.11 17.65
CA GLU A 214 23.86 -1.50 16.99
C GLU A 214 23.65 -1.37 15.49
N VAL A 215 23.07 -2.41 14.87
CA VAL A 215 22.73 -2.39 13.45
C VAL A 215 21.61 -1.37 13.22
N MET A 216 20.60 -1.32 14.08
CA MET A 216 19.55 -0.29 14.01
C MET A 216 20.14 1.13 14.06
N GLU A 217 21.06 1.40 14.99
CA GLU A 217 21.73 2.70 15.09
C GLU A 217 22.56 3.01 13.82
N GLN A 218 23.32 2.04 13.30
CA GLN A 218 24.10 2.18 12.08
C GLN A 218 23.23 2.54 10.86
N TRP A 219 22.04 1.94 10.76
CA TRP A 219 21.07 2.22 9.70
C TRP A 219 20.19 3.45 9.98
N GLY A 220 20.50 4.20 11.04
CA GLY A 220 19.88 5.48 11.33
C GLY A 220 18.49 5.37 11.95
N PHE A 221 18.14 4.23 12.55
CA PHE A 221 16.94 4.12 13.38
C PHE A 221 17.11 4.95 14.65
N MET A 222 15.98 5.49 15.12
CA MET A 222 15.92 6.24 16.37
C MET A 222 16.03 5.27 17.55
N ILE A 223 17.18 5.22 18.21
CA ILE A 223 17.39 4.43 19.44
C ILE A 223 17.34 5.29 20.72
N LYS A 224 17.36 6.61 20.58
CA LYS A 224 17.25 7.59 21.66
C LYS A 224 16.34 8.72 21.21
N LEU A 225 15.47 9.19 22.10
CA LEU A 225 14.64 10.34 21.80
C LEU A 225 15.43 11.64 22.05
N PRO A 226 15.28 12.66 21.19
CA PRO A 226 15.81 13.99 21.48
C PRO A 226 15.19 14.58 22.76
N ASP A 227 15.95 15.44 23.44
CA ASP A 227 15.52 16.08 24.68
C ASP A 227 14.43 17.14 24.44
N GLY A 228 13.60 17.34 25.46
CA GLY A 228 12.54 18.36 25.46
C GLY A 228 11.16 17.83 25.04
N PRO A 229 10.14 18.70 24.99
CA PRO A 229 8.77 18.31 24.68
C PRO A 229 8.50 18.09 23.19
N GLY A 230 9.34 18.65 22.30
CA GLY A 230 9.13 18.65 20.86
C GLY A 230 7.94 19.50 20.40
N GLY A 231 7.76 19.63 19.08
CA GLY A 231 6.64 20.37 18.49
C GLY A 231 6.70 21.89 18.64
N SER A 232 7.82 22.46 19.09
CA SER A 232 8.00 23.91 19.25
C SER A 232 8.03 24.69 17.93
N ARG A 233 8.27 24.01 16.80
CA ARG A 233 8.46 24.61 15.47
C ARG A 233 7.75 23.79 14.38
N PRO A 234 6.41 23.75 14.35
CA PRO A 234 5.65 22.85 13.47
C PRO A 234 5.89 23.12 11.97
N HIS A 235 6.13 24.37 11.57
CA HIS A 235 6.41 24.77 10.19
C HIS A 235 7.52 25.83 10.13
N ASP A 236 7.93 26.17 8.90
CA ASP A 236 8.99 27.13 8.61
C ASP A 236 8.59 28.19 7.57
N GLU A 237 7.29 28.42 7.38
CA GLU A 237 6.80 29.55 6.58
C GLU A 237 7.54 30.86 6.90
N GLY A 238 7.94 31.58 5.86
CA GLY A 238 8.75 32.80 5.95
C GLY A 238 10.26 32.58 6.11
N LYS A 239 10.73 31.35 6.36
CA LYS A 239 12.17 31.06 6.48
C LYS A 239 12.78 30.59 5.16
N ILE A 240 14.09 30.82 5.03
CA ILE A 240 14.87 30.35 3.88
C ILE A 240 15.29 28.89 4.09
N ARG A 241 14.99 28.03 3.12
CA ARG A 241 15.42 26.63 3.07
C ARG A 241 16.06 26.31 1.72
N LYS A 242 16.85 25.23 1.68
CA LYS A 242 17.43 24.68 0.45
C LYS A 242 16.45 23.68 -0.16
N CYS A 243 16.14 23.85 -1.44
CA CYS A 243 15.21 22.98 -2.15
C CYS A 243 15.85 21.61 -2.43
N GLU A 244 15.15 20.52 -2.11
CA GLU A 244 15.58 19.14 -2.37
C GLU A 244 15.58 18.81 -3.88
N ARG A 245 14.74 19.49 -4.65
CA ARG A 245 14.55 19.23 -6.08
C ARG A 245 15.62 19.87 -6.96
N CYS A 246 15.92 21.14 -6.71
CA CYS A 246 16.80 21.95 -7.57
C CYS A 246 18.01 22.53 -6.83
N ALA A 247 18.19 22.21 -5.54
CA ALA A 247 19.27 22.69 -4.67
C ALA A 247 19.34 24.21 -4.43
N LYS A 248 18.46 25.02 -5.02
CA LYS A 248 18.39 26.48 -4.82
C LYS A 248 17.78 26.84 -3.46
N GLN A 249 18.19 27.97 -2.90
CA GLN A 249 17.56 28.55 -1.71
C GLN A 249 16.23 29.21 -2.09
N TYR A 250 15.23 29.11 -1.21
CA TYR A 250 13.91 29.71 -1.40
C TYR A 250 13.27 29.99 -0.03
N VAL A 251 12.25 30.86 -0.01
CA VAL A 251 11.44 31.13 1.19
C VAL A 251 10.27 30.15 1.21
N VAL A 252 10.08 29.44 2.32
CA VAL A 252 8.94 28.54 2.49
C VAL A 252 7.66 29.36 2.57
N LYS A 253 6.67 29.00 1.75
CA LYS A 253 5.36 29.66 1.68
C LYS A 253 4.26 28.59 1.65
N GLY A 254 3.03 29.00 1.98
CA GLY A 254 1.85 28.17 1.78
C GLY A 254 1.63 27.83 0.31
N LYS A 255 0.77 26.83 0.05
CA LYS A 255 0.56 26.26 -1.29
C LYS A 255 0.20 27.29 -2.37
N ASP A 256 -0.68 28.23 -2.05
CA ASP A 256 -1.21 29.19 -3.03
C ASP A 256 -0.15 30.24 -3.46
N GLU A 257 0.87 30.45 -2.63
CA GLU A 257 1.96 31.41 -2.86
C GLU A 257 3.30 30.72 -3.15
N ALA A 258 3.31 29.38 -3.26
CA ALA A 258 4.53 28.61 -3.39
C ALA A 258 5.25 28.90 -4.71
N ASP A 259 6.55 29.18 -4.61
CA ASP A 259 7.43 29.32 -5.77
C ASP A 259 7.68 27.94 -6.41
N PHE A 260 7.91 27.91 -7.73
CA PHE A 260 8.12 26.69 -8.50
C PHE A 260 9.56 26.57 -9.01
N CYS A 261 10.06 25.34 -9.04
CA CYS A 261 11.31 24.97 -9.69
C CYS A 261 11.09 23.94 -10.79
N THR A 262 12.06 23.87 -11.69
CA THR A 262 12.22 22.77 -12.63
C THR A 262 13.25 21.79 -12.06
N TYR A 263 12.97 20.49 -12.19
CA TYR A 263 13.82 19.41 -11.67
C TYR A 263 13.58 18.09 -12.40
N HIS A 264 14.50 17.15 -12.21
CA HIS A 264 14.32 15.75 -12.60
C HIS A 264 13.87 14.94 -11.38
N TRP A 265 12.73 14.27 -11.49
CA TRP A 265 12.26 13.38 -10.43
C TRP A 265 12.87 11.97 -10.53
N GLY A 266 13.36 11.60 -11.71
CA GLY A 266 14.03 10.34 -11.97
C GLY A 266 15.48 10.38 -11.53
N ARG A 267 16.12 9.21 -11.41
CA ARG A 267 17.56 9.13 -11.15
C ARG A 267 18.32 9.09 -12.48
N ALA A 268 19.52 9.64 -12.53
CA ALA A 268 20.39 9.49 -13.70
C ALA A 268 21.01 8.08 -13.69
N LEU A 269 20.78 7.31 -14.75
CA LEU A 269 21.35 5.97 -14.93
C LEU A 269 22.38 5.99 -16.06
N MET A 270 23.43 5.17 -15.89
CA MET A 270 24.39 4.91 -16.96
C MET A 270 23.73 4.06 -18.05
N SER A 271 23.56 4.63 -19.24
CA SER A 271 23.07 3.93 -20.43
C SER A 271 24.15 3.84 -21.51
N ARG A 272 24.04 2.86 -22.40
CA ARG A 272 24.89 2.72 -23.58
C ARG A 272 24.09 3.06 -24.82
N PHE A 273 24.47 4.12 -25.51
CA PHE A 273 23.89 4.52 -26.79
C PHE A 273 25.00 4.52 -27.84
N ASN A 274 24.86 3.76 -28.92
CA ASN A 274 25.87 3.63 -29.98
C ASN A 274 27.30 3.27 -29.49
N GLY A 275 27.42 2.53 -28.38
CA GLY A 275 28.71 2.16 -27.79
C GLY A 275 29.29 3.20 -26.81
N GLU A 276 28.75 4.41 -26.77
CA GLU A 276 29.12 5.47 -25.84
C GLU A 276 28.31 5.37 -24.54
N LYS A 277 28.98 5.60 -23.41
CA LYS A 277 28.35 5.58 -22.07
C LYS A 277 27.85 6.97 -21.74
N LEU A 278 26.53 7.14 -21.66
CA LEU A 278 25.90 8.42 -21.33
C LEU A 278 25.05 8.29 -20.07
N ARG A 279 25.07 9.31 -19.20
CA ARG A 279 24.12 9.41 -18.09
C ARG A 279 22.81 9.97 -18.60
N VAL A 280 21.75 9.19 -18.42
CA VAL A 280 20.41 9.52 -18.93
C VAL A 280 19.44 9.50 -17.76
N TRP A 281 18.58 10.51 -17.67
CA TRP A 281 17.56 10.61 -16.63
C TRP A 281 16.41 9.62 -16.87
N THR A 282 16.01 8.86 -15.85
CA THR A 282 14.88 7.91 -15.98
C THR A 282 13.52 8.58 -16.18
N CYS A 283 13.42 9.89 -15.96
CA CYS A 283 12.17 10.62 -16.06
C CYS A 283 11.81 11.11 -17.47
N CYS A 284 12.80 11.51 -18.26
CA CYS A 284 12.59 12.05 -19.61
C CYS A 284 13.46 11.38 -20.68
N SER A 285 14.33 10.45 -20.28
CA SER A 285 15.31 9.81 -21.16
C SER A 285 16.26 10.78 -21.87
N GLN A 286 16.35 12.02 -21.39
CA GLN A 286 17.32 13.00 -21.88
C GLN A 286 18.68 12.74 -21.25
N ALA A 287 19.73 12.99 -22.02
CA ALA A 287 21.09 13.03 -21.49
C ALA A 287 21.18 14.11 -20.41
N GLU A 288 21.89 13.82 -19.34
CA GLU A 288 22.03 14.77 -18.24
C GLU A 288 22.74 16.06 -18.66
N ALA A 289 23.68 15.98 -19.60
CA ALA A 289 24.37 17.14 -20.15
C ALA A 289 23.42 18.09 -20.90
N ASP A 290 22.38 17.56 -21.55
CA ASP A 290 21.45 18.34 -22.37
C ASP A 290 20.28 18.92 -21.57
N SER A 291 20.07 18.42 -20.35
CA SER A 291 18.93 18.80 -19.50
C SER A 291 19.38 19.01 -18.04
N PRO A 292 20.23 20.02 -17.76
CA PRO A 292 20.69 20.27 -16.39
C PRO A 292 19.62 20.88 -15.48
N GLU A 293 18.62 21.57 -16.04
CA GLU A 293 17.61 22.30 -15.26
C GLU A 293 16.41 21.45 -14.82
N GLY A 294 16.19 20.27 -15.43
CA GLY A 294 15.05 19.41 -15.13
C GLY A 294 14.02 19.28 -16.26
N CYS A 295 13.18 18.24 -16.18
CA CYS A 295 12.10 18.00 -17.14
C CYS A 295 10.70 18.13 -16.52
N THR A 296 10.59 18.48 -15.24
CA THR A 296 9.33 18.58 -14.51
C THR A 296 9.31 19.86 -13.69
N ARG A 297 8.19 20.58 -13.73
CA ARG A 297 7.96 21.78 -12.92
C ARG A 297 7.08 21.42 -11.71
N GLY A 298 7.48 21.89 -10.53
CA GLY A 298 6.73 21.68 -9.30
C GLY A 298 7.19 22.65 -8.20
N PRO A 299 6.48 22.74 -7.08
CA PRO A 299 6.84 23.67 -6.01
C PRO A 299 8.22 23.34 -5.43
N HIS A 300 8.87 24.35 -4.86
CA HIS A 300 10.06 24.12 -4.04
C HIS A 300 9.68 23.36 -2.75
N VAL A 301 10.49 22.36 -2.39
CA VAL A 301 10.27 21.52 -1.20
C VAL A 301 11.59 21.28 -0.48
N PHE A 302 11.55 20.99 0.81
CA PHE A 302 12.75 20.69 1.60
C PHE A 302 12.53 19.41 2.42
N TYR A 303 13.65 18.79 2.81
CA TYR A 303 13.69 17.60 3.62
C TYR A 303 14.57 17.86 4.85
N GLU A 304 14.16 17.31 5.99
CA GLU A 304 14.92 17.33 7.24
C GLU A 304 15.16 15.87 7.62
N SER A 305 16.39 15.56 8.06
CA SER A 305 16.79 14.19 8.43
C SER A 305 17.28 14.11 9.88
N LEU A 306 17.65 15.24 10.46
CA LEU A 306 18.18 15.31 11.81
C LEU A 306 17.07 15.06 12.83
N PRO A 307 17.24 14.12 13.76
CA PRO A 307 16.25 13.81 14.79
C PRO A 307 15.74 15.03 15.57
N GLU A 308 16.63 15.97 15.88
CA GLU A 308 16.34 17.17 16.65
C GLU A 308 15.38 18.09 15.88
N GLU A 309 15.65 18.33 14.59
CA GLU A 309 14.77 19.12 13.73
C GLU A 309 13.39 18.45 13.58
N LEU A 310 13.39 17.13 13.37
CA LEU A 310 12.15 16.36 13.26
C LEU A 310 11.34 16.38 14.57
N HIS A 311 12.01 16.37 15.72
CA HIS A 311 11.41 16.46 17.04
C HIS A 311 10.83 17.85 17.31
N GLU A 312 11.51 18.91 16.86
CA GLU A 312 10.99 20.29 16.89
C GLU A 312 9.71 20.43 16.03
N ARG A 313 9.59 19.69 14.92
CA ARG A 313 8.36 19.68 14.10
C ARG A 313 7.18 19.02 14.79
N HIS A 314 7.42 17.85 15.35
CA HIS A 314 6.45 17.06 16.09
C HIS A 314 7.21 16.07 16.98
N ALA A 315 6.84 15.99 18.25
CA ALA A 315 7.54 15.20 19.24
C ALA A 315 7.62 13.71 18.87
N PHE A 316 8.83 13.16 19.03
CA PHE A 316 9.03 11.72 19.02
C PHE A 316 8.46 11.07 20.27
N THR A 317 8.04 9.83 20.13
CA THR A 317 7.42 9.08 21.22
C THR A 317 7.77 7.62 21.10
N TRP A 318 7.97 6.98 22.24
CA TRP A 318 8.14 5.54 22.28
C TRP A 318 6.82 4.84 21.91
N THR A 319 6.92 3.66 21.31
CA THR A 319 5.81 2.71 21.28
C THR A 319 5.37 2.41 22.71
N ARG A 320 4.09 2.10 22.92
CA ARG A 320 3.64 1.72 24.25
C ARG A 320 4.32 0.43 24.69
N GLU A 321 4.52 0.30 25.99
CA GLU A 321 5.03 -0.94 26.59
C GLU A 321 4.02 -2.08 26.39
N ALA A 322 4.53 -3.29 26.21
CA ALA A 322 3.70 -4.49 26.17
C ALA A 322 3.01 -4.73 27.52
N ASN A 323 1.76 -5.18 27.47
CA ASN A 323 1.02 -5.51 28.68
C ASN A 323 1.51 -6.85 29.25
N LYS A 324 2.23 -6.78 30.38
CA LYS A 324 2.75 -7.96 31.08
C LYS A 324 1.76 -8.61 32.05
N ASN A 325 0.56 -8.05 32.19
CA ASN A 325 -0.47 -8.60 33.08
C ASN A 325 -1.09 -9.86 32.47
N LYS A 326 -0.98 -10.99 33.18
CA LYS A 326 -1.53 -12.29 32.74
C LYS A 326 -3.06 -12.30 32.67
N ASP A 327 -3.72 -11.39 33.40
CA ASP A 327 -5.19 -11.35 33.51
C ASP A 327 -5.85 -10.52 32.40
N SER A 328 -5.08 -9.76 31.61
CA SER A 328 -5.59 -8.95 30.50
C SER A 328 -4.79 -9.20 29.23
N LYS A 329 -5.44 -9.74 28.19
CA LYS A 329 -4.80 -9.92 26.89
C LYS A 329 -4.47 -8.57 26.27
N ASP A 330 -3.22 -8.41 25.84
CA ASP A 330 -2.80 -7.29 25.00
C ASP A 330 -3.50 -7.39 23.62
N THR A 331 -3.87 -6.25 23.04
CA THR A 331 -4.45 -6.17 21.69
C THR A 331 -3.37 -6.09 20.59
N ALA A 332 -2.12 -5.82 20.97
CA ALA A 332 -1.01 -5.73 20.02
C ALA A 332 -0.78 -7.05 19.29
N LEU A 333 -0.29 -6.93 18.07
CA LEU A 333 0.04 -8.06 17.21
C LEU A 333 1.51 -8.44 17.42
N ASP A 334 1.82 -9.72 17.22
CA ASP A 334 3.20 -10.22 17.28
C ASP A 334 4.05 -9.67 16.12
N VAL A 335 3.43 -9.54 14.94
CA VAL A 335 4.07 -9.09 13.70
C VAL A 335 3.12 -8.17 12.94
N VAL A 336 3.66 -7.05 12.47
CA VAL A 336 2.99 -6.14 11.54
C VAL A 336 3.90 -5.82 10.37
N CYS A 337 3.34 -5.59 9.19
CA CYS A 337 4.05 -4.90 8.13
C CYS A 337 3.53 -3.47 8.00
N LEU A 338 4.44 -2.50 7.95
CA LEU A 338 4.15 -1.07 7.96
C LEU A 338 4.71 -0.41 6.69
N ASP A 339 3.92 0.48 6.12
CA ASP A 339 4.31 1.32 4.99
C ASP A 339 3.62 2.69 5.13
N CYS A 340 4.37 3.77 4.93
CA CYS A 340 3.85 5.13 5.03
C CYS A 340 4.05 5.89 3.72
N GLU A 341 3.05 6.69 3.36
CA GLU A 341 3.18 7.65 2.26
C GLU A 341 3.43 9.04 2.80
N MET A 342 4.37 9.77 2.19
CA MET A 342 4.75 11.11 2.61
C MET A 342 4.40 12.18 1.58
N VAL A 343 4.11 13.37 2.08
CA VAL A 343 3.88 14.60 1.32
C VAL A 343 4.85 15.69 1.77
N TYR A 344 5.02 16.72 0.95
CA TYR A 344 5.80 17.90 1.33
C TYR A 344 4.89 19.00 1.87
N THR A 345 5.29 19.57 3.00
CA THR A 345 4.53 20.58 3.74
C THR A 345 5.40 21.79 4.05
N THR A 346 4.79 22.81 4.64
CA THR A 346 5.51 23.97 5.17
C THR A 346 6.42 23.63 6.36
N GLY A 347 6.30 22.42 6.93
CA GLY A 347 7.20 21.82 7.91
C GLY A 347 8.04 20.67 7.37
N GLY A 348 8.33 20.64 6.07
CA GLY A 348 9.15 19.61 5.42
C GLY A 348 8.34 18.38 5.02
N SER A 349 9.02 17.25 4.82
CA SER A 349 8.35 15.97 4.52
C SER A 349 7.62 15.42 5.75
N ARG A 350 6.33 15.07 5.59
CA ARG A 350 5.47 14.54 6.65
C ARG A 350 4.63 13.38 6.14
N VAL A 351 4.32 12.44 7.04
CA VAL A 351 3.43 11.32 6.76
C VAL A 351 2.02 11.82 6.46
N ALA A 352 1.42 11.27 5.41
CA ALA A 352 0.06 11.57 4.98
C ALA A 352 -0.82 10.33 4.87
N ARG A 353 -0.25 9.13 4.80
CA ARG A 353 -0.98 7.86 4.91
C ARG A 353 -0.17 6.84 5.67
N VAL A 354 -0.84 6.01 6.47
CA VAL A 354 -0.24 4.89 7.17
C VAL A 354 -1.02 3.62 6.86
N SER A 355 -0.32 2.62 6.33
CA SER A 355 -0.89 1.30 6.05
C SER A 355 -0.21 0.24 6.92
N VAL A 356 -1.02 -0.58 7.57
CA VAL A 356 -0.55 -1.70 8.39
C VAL A 356 -1.32 -2.96 8.01
N ILE A 357 -0.59 -4.05 7.82
CA ILE A 357 -1.13 -5.40 7.66
C ILE A 357 -0.59 -6.33 8.74
N ASP A 358 -1.37 -7.36 9.10
CA ASP A 358 -0.93 -8.41 10.03
C ASP A 358 0.00 -9.43 9.37
N GLY A 359 0.60 -10.31 10.17
CA GLY A 359 1.45 -11.40 9.68
C GLY A 359 0.75 -12.41 8.76
N SER A 360 -0.57 -12.34 8.58
CA SER A 360 -1.33 -13.15 7.61
C SER A 360 -1.63 -12.40 6.29
N GLY A 361 -1.19 -11.14 6.18
CA GLY A 361 -1.45 -10.26 5.05
C GLY A 361 -2.81 -9.54 5.12
N GLY A 362 -3.52 -9.64 6.23
CA GLY A 362 -4.79 -8.96 6.46
C GLY A 362 -4.58 -7.49 6.77
N LYS A 363 -5.35 -6.59 6.14
CA LYS A 363 -5.28 -5.14 6.40
C LYS A 363 -5.87 -4.81 7.78
N VAL A 364 -5.07 -4.23 8.66
CA VAL A 364 -5.48 -3.88 10.04
C VAL A 364 -5.65 -2.39 10.25
N PHE A 365 -4.88 -1.55 9.53
CA PHE A 365 -4.95 -0.09 9.62
C PHE A 365 -4.62 0.52 8.26
N ASP A 366 -5.36 1.52 7.82
CA ASP A 366 -5.16 2.19 6.53
C ASP A 366 -5.83 3.55 6.54
N GLU A 367 -5.13 4.56 7.04
CA GLU A 367 -5.69 5.88 7.33
C GLU A 367 -4.84 7.01 6.75
N LEU A 368 -5.51 8.09 6.34
CA LEU A 368 -4.85 9.35 6.00
C LEU A 368 -4.60 10.17 7.27
N VAL A 369 -3.41 10.76 7.34
CA VAL A 369 -2.98 11.60 8.46
C VAL A 369 -3.29 13.05 8.15
N LYS A 370 -4.09 13.69 8.99
CA LYS A 370 -4.32 15.14 8.92
C LYS A 370 -3.09 15.89 9.42
N MET A 371 -2.58 16.83 8.63
CA MET A 371 -1.52 17.74 9.05
C MET A 371 -1.93 18.52 10.31
N ASP A 372 -0.93 18.79 11.15
CA ASP A 372 -1.12 19.59 12.37
C ASP A 372 -1.57 21.01 12.03
N GLU A 373 -2.09 21.70 13.05
CA GLU A 373 -2.48 23.10 12.94
C GLU A 373 -1.31 23.97 12.46
N GLY A 374 -1.58 24.88 11.52
CA GLY A 374 -0.58 25.76 10.91
C GLY A 374 0.34 25.08 9.88
N VAL A 375 0.20 23.78 9.61
CA VAL A 375 1.04 23.06 8.64
C VAL A 375 0.28 22.82 7.34
N GLY A 376 0.60 23.59 6.30
CA GLY A 376 0.01 23.46 4.97
C GLY A 376 0.75 22.43 4.10
N VAL A 377 0.00 21.62 3.34
CA VAL A 377 0.58 20.73 2.31
C VAL A 377 0.94 21.55 1.08
N ILE A 378 2.22 21.54 0.69
CA ILE A 378 2.76 22.24 -0.49
C ILE A 378 2.65 21.33 -1.72
N ASP A 379 3.03 20.06 -1.57
CA ASP A 379 3.01 19.09 -2.66
C ASP A 379 2.62 17.70 -2.13
N TYR A 380 1.53 17.14 -2.66
CA TYR A 380 1.07 15.80 -2.31
C TYR A 380 1.99 14.70 -2.83
N ASN A 381 2.96 15.02 -3.68
CA ASN A 381 3.92 14.08 -4.24
C ASN A 381 3.23 12.88 -4.92
N THR A 382 2.06 13.13 -5.54
CA THR A 382 1.09 12.11 -5.98
C THR A 382 1.67 11.03 -6.88
N ARG A 383 2.73 11.34 -7.65
CA ARG A 383 3.44 10.32 -8.46
C ARG A 383 3.96 9.16 -7.61
N PHE A 384 4.44 9.46 -6.42
CA PHE A 384 5.02 8.48 -5.51
C PHE A 384 4.03 8.08 -4.42
N SER A 385 3.32 9.05 -3.83
CA SER A 385 2.40 8.79 -2.71
C SER A 385 1.06 8.19 -3.12
N GLY A 386 0.65 8.36 -4.38
CA GLY A 386 -0.71 8.07 -4.85
C GLY A 386 -1.81 8.95 -4.23
N ILE A 387 -1.47 9.89 -3.34
CA ILE A 387 -2.44 10.75 -2.64
C ILE A 387 -2.83 11.93 -3.54
N THR A 388 -4.13 12.08 -3.76
CA THR A 388 -4.68 13.27 -4.42
C THR A 388 -5.14 14.29 -3.39
N GLU A 389 -5.11 15.57 -3.76
CA GLU A 389 -5.59 16.64 -2.89
C GLU A 389 -7.07 16.48 -2.50
N GLU A 390 -7.91 16.11 -3.47
CA GLU A 390 -9.35 15.92 -3.24
C GLU A 390 -9.60 14.80 -2.23
N GLU A 391 -8.94 13.65 -2.42
CA GLU A 391 -9.03 12.52 -1.49
C GLU A 391 -8.56 12.91 -0.09
N TYR A 392 -7.42 13.59 -0.01
CA TYR A 392 -6.84 14.03 1.25
C TYR A 392 -7.78 14.97 2.01
N ARG A 393 -8.27 16.03 1.35
CA ARG A 393 -9.19 17.00 1.98
C ARG A 393 -10.48 16.35 2.47
N LYS A 394 -10.94 15.29 1.81
CA LYS A 394 -12.18 14.59 2.16
C LYS A 394 -12.01 13.57 3.29
N LYS A 395 -10.87 12.88 3.35
CA LYS A 395 -10.68 11.70 4.23
C LYS A 395 -9.69 11.91 5.39
N ALA A 396 -8.78 12.88 5.31
CA ALA A 396 -7.78 13.11 6.35
C ALA A 396 -8.41 13.84 7.56
N ILE A 397 -8.84 13.06 8.56
CA ILE A 397 -9.55 13.58 9.74
C ILE A 397 -8.64 13.57 10.98
N LEU A 398 -7.90 12.49 11.19
CA LEU A 398 -7.15 12.24 12.42
C LEU A 398 -5.74 12.83 12.34
N PRO A 399 -5.31 13.67 13.30
CA PRO A 399 -3.93 14.16 13.36
C PRO A 399 -2.96 13.03 13.75
N LEU A 400 -1.66 13.24 13.51
CA LEU A 400 -0.61 12.24 13.75
C LEU A 400 -0.64 11.66 15.18
N LYS A 401 -0.90 12.51 16.18
CA LYS A 401 -1.04 12.07 17.58
C LYS A 401 -2.12 11.00 17.77
N GLN A 402 -3.29 11.17 17.14
CA GLN A 402 -4.40 10.21 17.24
C GLN A 402 -4.13 8.95 16.42
N ILE A 403 -3.51 9.10 15.24
CA ILE A 403 -3.05 7.96 14.43
C ILE A 403 -2.09 7.09 15.24
N ARG A 404 -1.10 7.68 15.93
CA ARG A 404 -0.18 6.94 16.79
C ARG A 404 -0.86 6.23 17.96
N GLN A 405 -1.86 6.88 18.57
CA GLN A 405 -2.67 6.24 19.62
C GLN A 405 -3.42 5.02 19.07
N ALA A 406 -4.02 5.13 17.87
CA ALA A 406 -4.68 4.01 17.21
C ALA A 406 -3.70 2.89 16.83
N LEU A 407 -2.51 3.24 16.30
CA LEU A 407 -1.44 2.30 16.03
C LEU A 407 -0.98 1.56 17.29
N GLY A 408 -1.04 2.21 18.46
CA GLY A 408 -0.79 1.57 19.75
C GLY A 408 -1.67 0.35 20.00
N ASN A 409 -2.87 0.26 19.43
CA ASN A 409 -3.70 -0.94 19.58
C ASN A 409 -3.09 -2.17 18.89
N PHE A 410 -2.23 -1.98 17.90
CA PHE A 410 -1.63 -3.05 17.09
C PHE A 410 -0.12 -3.20 17.32
N ILE A 411 0.56 -2.14 17.79
CA ILE A 411 2.02 -2.07 17.92
C ILE A 411 2.38 -1.69 19.36
N ASN A 412 3.14 -2.57 20.02
CA ASN A 412 3.76 -2.31 21.33
C ASN A 412 5.29 -2.53 21.25
N SER A 413 5.98 -2.54 22.40
CA SER A 413 7.43 -2.78 22.51
C SER A 413 7.90 -4.14 21.99
N ASP A 414 7.02 -5.14 21.95
CA ASP A 414 7.34 -6.53 21.64
C ASP A 414 6.94 -6.90 20.19
N THR A 415 6.14 -6.05 19.53
CA THR A 415 5.72 -6.22 18.14
C THR A 415 6.91 -6.12 17.18
N ILE A 416 7.07 -7.10 16.30
CA ILE A 416 8.03 -7.04 15.19
C ILE A 416 7.42 -6.26 14.03
N ILE A 417 8.06 -5.15 13.67
CA ILE A 417 7.64 -4.32 12.53
C ILE A 417 8.50 -4.68 11.32
N VAL A 418 7.85 -5.04 10.22
CA VAL A 418 8.48 -5.38 8.93
C VAL A 418 8.17 -4.28 7.92
N GLY A 419 9.17 -3.85 7.17
CA GLY A 419 8.98 -2.87 6.09
C GLY A 419 10.26 -2.69 5.28
N HIS A 420 10.18 -1.92 4.22
CA HIS A 420 11.32 -1.58 3.37
C HIS A 420 11.77 -0.15 3.66
N ALA A 421 13.04 0.04 4.06
CA ALA A 421 13.56 1.35 4.49
C ALA A 421 12.74 1.97 5.66
N LEU A 422 12.36 1.10 6.59
CA LEU A 422 11.46 1.36 7.72
C LEU A 422 11.92 2.49 8.64
N GLU A 423 13.21 2.81 8.65
CA GLU A 423 13.75 3.95 9.40
C GLU A 423 13.11 5.27 8.96
N ASN A 424 12.74 5.41 7.68
CA ASN A 424 12.09 6.61 7.16
C ASN A 424 10.63 6.66 7.60
N ASP A 425 9.93 5.53 7.57
CA ASP A 425 8.55 5.40 8.04
C ASP A 425 8.44 5.75 9.52
N LEU A 426 9.28 5.14 10.36
CA LEU A 426 9.28 5.38 11.80
C LEU A 426 9.69 6.81 12.14
N LYS A 427 10.67 7.38 11.42
CA LYS A 427 11.00 8.80 11.54
C LYS A 427 9.82 9.69 11.21
N THR A 428 9.12 9.46 10.10
CA THR A 428 7.98 10.30 9.71
C THR A 428 6.78 10.16 10.65
N LEU A 429 6.55 8.95 11.19
CA LEU A 429 5.59 8.70 12.26
C LEU A 429 6.01 9.29 13.61
N ARG A 430 7.27 9.76 13.72
CA ARG A 430 7.88 10.21 14.97
C ARG A 430 7.86 9.12 16.05
N MET A 431 7.93 7.85 15.65
CA MET A 431 7.87 6.72 16.57
C MET A 431 9.26 6.09 16.73
N SER A 432 9.53 5.57 17.91
CA SER A 432 10.71 4.76 18.20
C SER A 432 10.31 3.55 19.04
N THR A 433 10.97 2.43 18.86
CA THR A 433 10.68 1.16 19.54
C THR A 433 11.70 0.92 20.65
N LYS A 434 11.24 0.68 21.87
CA LYS A 434 12.09 0.14 22.95
C LYS A 434 12.06 -1.38 22.86
N ARG A 435 12.76 -1.98 21.90
CA ARG A 435 13.03 -3.41 22.05
C ARG A 435 14.22 -3.52 23.00
N PHE A 436 13.92 -3.85 24.26
CA PHE A 436 14.95 -4.21 25.22
C PHE A 436 15.62 -5.49 24.70
N ASP A 437 16.92 -5.43 24.45
CA ASP A 437 17.73 -6.62 24.24
C ASP A 437 17.57 -7.50 25.51
N PRO A 438 17.12 -8.76 25.40
CA PRO A 438 16.79 -9.60 26.56
C PRO A 438 17.96 -9.87 27.50
#